data_AF-A0A095V1F5-F1
#
_entry.id   AF-A0A095V1F5-F1
#
_cell.length_a   1.000
_cell.length_b   1.000
_cell.length_c   1.000
_cell.angle_alpha   90.00
_cell.angle_beta   90.00
_cell.angle_gamma   90.00
#
_symmetry.space_group_name_H-M   'P 1'
#
loop_
_entity.id
_entity.type
_entity.pdbx_description
1 polymer ?
#
loop_
_entity_poly.entity_id
_entity_poly.type
_entity_poly.pdbx_seq_one_letter_code
_entity_poly.pdbx_strand_id
1 'polypeptide(L)' 'MCRTTWPVKMMVLSLLISSLAGCAALVRVGVEYCDHARPIYFDSETQVDQTPAAIRREVLEGNETWRRLCSGR' A
#
# COMPACT_ATOMS: atom_id res chain seq x y z
N MET A 1 -13.61 54.49 -0.96
CA MET A 1 -14.07 53.09 -0.77
C MET A 1 -13.25 52.17 -1.69
N CYS A 2 -12.19 51.55 -1.18
CA CYS A 2 -11.43 50.54 -1.95
C CYS A 2 -12.10 49.17 -1.76
N ARG A 3 -12.79 48.68 -2.80
CA ARG A 3 -13.42 47.35 -2.80
C ARG A 3 -12.37 46.30 -3.16
N THR A 4 -11.66 45.79 -2.16
CA THR A 4 -10.74 44.66 -2.28
C THR A 4 -11.52 43.36 -2.47
N THR A 5 -11.81 42.99 -3.73
CA THR A 5 -12.30 41.64 -4.10
C THR A 5 -11.16 40.60 -4.17
N TRP A 6 -9.94 41.01 -3.80
CA TRP A 6 -8.70 40.24 -3.90
C TRP A 6 -8.62 38.99 -3.02
N PRO A 7 -9.03 38.97 -1.73
CA PRO A 7 -8.75 37.83 -0.87
C PRO A 7 -9.61 36.61 -1.20
N VAL A 8 -10.83 36.82 -1.69
CA VAL A 8 -11.78 35.74 -2.01
C VAL A 8 -11.34 34.95 -3.25
N LYS A 9 -10.83 35.63 -4.28
CA LYS A 9 -10.35 34.97 -5.51
C LYS A 9 -9.09 34.14 -5.26
N MET A 10 -8.18 34.62 -4.40
CA MET A 10 -6.98 33.88 -4.01
C MET A 10 -7.32 32.62 -3.19
N MET A 11 -8.27 32.70 -2.27
CA MET A 11 -8.66 31.57 -1.41
C MET A 11 -9.30 30.43 -2.21
N VAL A 12 -10.18 30.73 -3.17
CA VAL A 12 -10.81 29.70 -4.03
C VAL A 12 -9.78 29.04 -4.95
N LEU A 13 -8.84 29.82 -5.49
CA LEU A 13 -7.76 29.29 -6.33
C LEU A 13 -6.84 28.33 -5.54
N SER A 14 -6.48 28.70 -4.31
CA SER A 14 -5.67 27.83 -3.44
C SER A 14 -6.39 26.53 -3.06
N LEU A 15 -7.70 26.57 -2.85
CA LEU A 15 -8.49 25.36 -2.56
C LEU A 15 -8.56 24.40 -3.76
N LEU A 16 -8.66 24.93 -4.98
CA LEU A 16 -8.67 24.13 -6.21
C LEU A 16 -7.28 23.53 -6.52
N ILE A 17 -6.20 24.24 -6.22
CA ILE A 17 -4.84 23.72 -6.43
C ILE A 17 -4.51 22.61 -5.43
N SER A 18 -4.96 22.75 -4.17
CA SER A 18 -4.77 21.72 -3.14
C SER A 18 -5.56 20.43 -3.41
N SER A 19 -6.67 20.47 -4.15
CA SER A 19 -7.40 19.26 -4.53
C SER A 19 -6.77 18.53 -5.73
N LEU A 20 -6.05 19.23 -6.61
CA LEU A 20 -5.25 18.61 -7.68
C LEU A 20 -3.96 17.98 -7.13
N ALA A 21 -3.34 18.61 -6.15
CA ALA A 21 -2.23 18.05 -5.39
C ALA A 21 -2.78 17.12 -4.29
N GLY A 22 -3.42 16.01 -4.69
CA GLY A 22 -3.95 15.03 -3.75
C GLY A 22 -2.96 14.77 -2.60
N CYS A 23 -3.47 14.78 -1.36
CA CYS A 23 -2.69 14.66 -0.11
C CYS A 23 -1.88 13.35 0.05
N ALA A 24 -1.83 12.52 -0.98
CA ALA A 24 -0.90 11.43 -1.12
C ALA A 24 0.11 11.84 -2.21
N ALA A 25 1.14 12.59 -1.82
CA ALA A 25 2.39 12.46 -2.54
C ALA A 25 2.65 10.96 -2.67
N LEU A 26 2.90 10.48 -3.89
CA LEU A 26 3.37 9.12 -4.13
C LEU A 26 4.73 9.02 -3.46
N VAL A 27 4.72 8.83 -2.14
CA VAL A 27 5.87 8.49 -1.33
C VAL A 27 6.24 7.09 -1.83
N ARG A 28 7.09 7.04 -2.86
CA ARG A 28 7.80 5.82 -3.29
C ARG A 28 8.89 5.46 -2.27
N VAL A 29 8.59 5.64 -0.99
CA VAL A 29 9.49 5.39 0.14
C VAL A 29 8.83 4.26 0.91
N GLY A 30 8.94 3.07 0.35
CA GLY A 30 8.33 1.86 0.85
C GLY A 30 8.74 0.76 -0.10
N VAL A 31 9.42 -0.24 0.42
CA VAL A 31 9.81 -1.43 -0.34
C VAL A 31 8.54 -1.95 -1.04
N GLU A 32 8.63 -2.28 -2.33
CA GLU A 32 7.43 -2.60 -3.09
C GLU A 32 6.68 -3.74 -2.39
N TYR A 33 5.33 -3.73 -2.38
CA TYR A 33 4.52 -4.71 -1.63
C TYR A 33 5.05 -6.16 -1.74
N CYS A 34 5.45 -6.57 -2.95
CA CYS A 34 5.97 -7.90 -3.24
C CYS A 34 7.29 -8.23 -2.53
N ASP A 35 8.12 -7.23 -2.23
CA ASP A 35 9.36 -7.39 -1.47
C ASP A 35 9.12 -7.53 0.04
N HIS A 36 8.10 -6.87 0.58
CA HIS A 36 7.71 -7.01 1.98
C HIS A 36 6.93 -8.30 2.24
N ALA A 37 6.04 -8.66 1.32
CA ALA A 37 5.14 -9.79 1.45
C ALA A 37 5.74 -11.09 0.87
N ARG A 38 7.07 -11.23 0.83
CA ARG A 38 7.74 -12.38 0.21
C ARG A 38 7.17 -13.71 0.73
N PRO A 39 7.01 -14.70 -0.14
CA PRO A 39 6.42 -15.98 0.25
C PRO A 39 7.28 -16.68 1.30
N ILE A 40 6.62 -17.32 2.24
CA ILE A 40 7.25 -18.06 3.34
C ILE A 40 7.13 -19.55 3.03
N TYR A 41 8.24 -20.26 3.05
CA TYR A 41 8.28 -21.71 2.84
C TYR A 41 8.81 -22.41 4.08
N PHE A 42 8.32 -23.61 4.32
CA PHE A 42 8.85 -24.48 5.36
C PHE A 42 10.09 -25.22 4.83
N ASP A 43 11.09 -25.40 5.68
CA ASP A 43 12.35 -26.06 5.34
C ASP A 43 12.25 -27.59 5.38
N SER A 44 11.26 -28.12 6.09
CA SER A 44 11.05 -29.58 6.23
C SER A 44 9.58 -29.94 6.49
N GLU A 45 9.22 -31.18 6.18
CA GLU A 45 7.90 -31.74 6.49
C GLU A 45 7.61 -31.73 7.99
N THR A 46 8.62 -32.03 8.82
CA THR A 46 8.48 -31.97 10.28
C THR A 46 8.08 -30.59 10.77
N GLN A 47 8.59 -29.53 10.15
CA GLN A 47 8.19 -28.15 10.49
C GLN A 47 6.73 -27.87 10.09
N VAL A 48 6.27 -28.43 8.97
CA VAL A 48 4.86 -28.37 8.57
C VAL A 48 3.98 -29.09 9.60
N ASP A 49 4.40 -30.23 10.12
CA ASP A 49 3.62 -30.99 11.11
C ASP A 49 3.57 -30.32 12.48
N GLN A 50 4.67 -29.67 12.88
CA GLN A 50 4.76 -28.93 14.14
C GLN A 50 4.03 -27.59 14.11
N THR A 51 3.74 -27.04 12.93
CA THR A 51 3.08 -25.74 12.80
C THR A 51 1.56 -25.90 13.03
N PRO A 52 0.94 -25.06 13.90
CA PRO A 52 -0.50 -25.10 14.12
C PRO A 52 -1.28 -24.94 12.81
N ALA A 53 -2.36 -25.71 12.65
CA ALA A 53 -3.11 -25.79 11.41
C ALA A 53 -3.62 -24.42 10.89
N ALA A 54 -4.01 -23.52 11.79
CA ALA A 54 -4.43 -22.16 11.43
C ALA A 54 -3.31 -21.37 10.73
N ILE A 55 -2.09 -21.45 11.26
CA ILE A 55 -0.92 -20.75 10.71
C ILE A 55 -0.50 -21.34 9.36
N ARG A 56 -0.55 -22.67 9.21
CA ARG A 56 -0.24 -23.32 7.92
C ARG A 56 -1.17 -22.84 6.81
N ARG A 57 -2.45 -22.67 7.14
CA ARG A 57 -3.46 -22.16 6.20
C ARG A 57 -3.16 -20.70 5.84
N GLU A 58 -2.82 -19.85 6.80
CA GLU A 58 -2.45 -18.45 6.54
C GLU A 58 -1.21 -18.35 5.64
N VAL A 59 -0.19 -19.17 5.87
CA VAL A 59 1.01 -19.23 5.02
C VAL A 59 0.65 -19.66 3.59
N LEU A 60 -0.20 -20.69 3.43
CA LEU A 60 -0.63 -21.15 2.11
C LEU A 60 -1.42 -20.07 1.35
N GLU A 61 -2.41 -19.46 2.00
CA GLU A 61 -3.26 -18.40 1.43
C GLU A 61 -2.45 -17.13 1.11
N GLY A 62 -1.52 -16.76 1.98
CA GLY A 62 -0.59 -15.65 1.77
C GLY A 62 0.30 -15.88 0.56
N ASN A 63 0.88 -17.07 0.43
CA ASN A 63 1.71 -17.44 -0.71
C ASN A 63 0.91 -17.50 -2.03
N GLU A 64 -0.35 -17.93 -1.99
CA GLU A 64 -1.23 -17.89 -3.15
C GLU A 64 -1.56 -16.45 -3.57
N THR A 65 -1.89 -15.60 -2.61
CA THR A 65 -2.17 -14.18 -2.84
C THR A 65 -0.96 -13.47 -3.43
N TRP A 66 0.23 -13.69 -2.86
CA TRP A 66 1.47 -13.14 -3.40
C TRP A 66 1.68 -13.58 -4.84
N ARG A 67 1.52 -14.87 -5.16
CA ARG A 67 1.67 -15.36 -6.55
C ARG A 67 0.71 -14.66 -7.50
N ARG A 68 -0.54 -14.46 -7.12
CA ARG A 68 -1.53 -13.76 -7.97
C ARG A 68 -1.14 -12.31 -8.25
N LEU A 69 -0.54 -11.63 -7.26
CA LEU A 69 -0.24 -10.20 -7.35
C LEU A 69 1.18 -9.90 -7.88
N CYS A 70 2.12 -10.82 -7.71
CA CYS A 70 3.56 -10.54 -7.82
C CYS A 70 4.33 -11.48 -8.76
N SER A 71 3.76 -12.60 -9.24
CA SER A 71 4.51 -13.59 -10.04
C SER A 71 4.93 -13.15 -11.44
N GLY A 72 4.32 -12.09 -11.98
CA GLY A 72 4.62 -11.53 -13.30
C GLY A 72 5.36 -10.19 -13.28
N ARG A 73 5.94 -9.82 -12.13
CA ARG A 73 6.82 -8.65 -12.01
C ARG A 73 8.24 -9.00 -12.44
#